data_AF-A0A6C0UJZ1-F1
#
_entry.id   AF-A0A6C0UJZ1-F1
#
_cell.length_a   1.000
_cell.length_b   1.000
_cell.length_c   1.000
_cell.angle_alpha   90.00
_cell.angle_beta   90.00
_cell.angle_gamma   90.00
#
_symmetry.space_group_name_H-M   'P 1'
#
loop_
_entity.id
_entity.type
_entity.pdbx_description
1 polymer ?
#
loop_
_entity_poly.entity_id
_entity_poly.type
_entity_poly.pdbx_seq_one_letter_code
_entity_poly.pdbx_strand_id
1 'polypeptide(L)'
;MSYPVSYYCPHCGAVVELQREGYLADKSVTPYPLVGWEYTDPGDDFESADGINFVCGESAAAGLRWTGDQSEADDVENPMLDAPCGRDFYLSFVRFEDGQEVEPVPETEYVDIGL
;
A
#
# COMPACT_ATOMS: atom_id res chain seq x y z
N MET A 1 -9.14 7.82 17.85
CA MET A 1 -10.41 7.38 17.20
C MET A 1 -10.01 6.84 15.85
N SER A 2 -10.21 5.55 15.61
CA SER A 2 -9.91 4.96 14.31
C SER A 2 -11.08 5.14 13.34
N TYR A 3 -10.79 5.27 12.05
CA TYR A 3 -11.78 5.27 10.99
C TYR A 3 -11.34 4.33 9.85
N PRO A 4 -12.30 3.77 9.10
CA PRO A 4 -11.98 2.94 7.97
C PRO A 4 -11.48 3.80 6.81
N VAL A 5 -10.37 3.39 6.21
CA VAL A 5 -9.83 3.98 4.98
C VAL A 5 -9.69 2.89 3.93
N SER A 6 -10.12 3.17 2.71
CA SER A 6 -10.07 2.25 1.60
C SER A 6 -8.80 2.46 0.76
N TYR A 7 -8.11 1.38 0.47
CA TYR A 7 -6.97 1.31 -0.46
C TYR A 7 -7.31 0.33 -1.57
N TYR A 8 -6.72 0.52 -2.76
CA TYR A 8 -6.84 -0.43 -3.85
C TYR A 8 -5.48 -1.05 -4.15
N CYS A 9 -5.47 -2.33 -4.49
CA CYS A 9 -4.29 -2.99 -5.02
C CYS A 9 -3.94 -2.38 -6.38
N PRO A 10 -2.72 -1.87 -6.60
CA PRO A 10 -2.34 -1.24 -7.87
C PRO A 10 -2.23 -2.24 -9.03
N HIS A 11 -2.21 -3.54 -8.76
CA HIS A 11 -2.15 -4.57 -9.80
C HIS A 11 -3.52 -4.88 -10.43
N CYS A 12 -4.53 -5.13 -9.59
CA CYS A 12 -5.86 -5.58 -10.03
C CYS A 12 -6.99 -4.64 -9.63
N GLY A 13 -6.76 -3.65 -8.77
CA GLY A 13 -7.78 -2.75 -8.26
C GLY A 13 -8.56 -3.27 -7.05
N ALA A 14 -8.31 -4.49 -6.56
CA ALA A 14 -9.04 -5.03 -5.39
C ALA A 14 -9.00 -4.09 -4.19
N VAL A 15 -10.16 -3.81 -3.60
CA VAL A 15 -10.30 -2.81 -2.53
C VAL A 15 -10.22 -3.47 -1.15
N VAL A 16 -9.37 -2.89 -0.30
CA VAL A 16 -9.22 -3.24 1.12
C VAL A 16 -9.52 -2.03 2.00
N GLU A 17 -10.30 -2.23 3.05
CA GLU A 17 -10.52 -1.26 4.10
C GLU A 17 -9.64 -1.58 5.30
N LEU A 18 -8.97 -0.57 5.85
CA LEU A 18 -8.17 -0.68 7.06
C LEU A 18 -8.60 0.37 8.09
N GLN A 19 -8.83 -0.07 9.31
CA GLN A 19 -9.10 0.80 10.45
C GLN A 19 -7.82 1.47 10.92
N ARG A 20 -7.78 2.81 10.88
CA ARG A 20 -6.57 3.59 11.23
C ARG A 20 -6.86 4.83 12.04
N GLU A 21 -5.87 5.24 12.83
CA GLU A 21 -5.89 6.50 13.55
C GLU A 21 -5.64 7.71 12.63
N GLY A 22 -6.29 8.82 12.94
CA GLY A 22 -6.35 9.98 12.05
C GLY A 22 -5.13 10.89 11.96
N TYR A 23 -4.06 10.56 12.67
CA TYR A 23 -2.84 11.35 12.64
C TYR A 23 -1.81 10.84 11.61
N LEU A 24 -1.97 9.60 11.12
CA LEU A 24 -1.12 9.04 10.09
C LEU A 24 -1.54 9.56 8.71
N ALA A 25 -0.63 10.26 8.03
CA ALA A 25 -0.86 10.77 6.69
C ALA A 25 -0.38 9.76 5.63
N ASP A 26 -1.22 9.51 4.63
CA ASP A 26 -0.93 8.60 3.54
C ASP A 26 -0.06 9.29 2.50
N LYS A 27 1.03 8.62 2.11
CA LYS A 27 1.91 9.11 1.06
C LYS A 27 1.52 8.55 -0.30
N SER A 28 1.50 7.22 -0.40
CA SER A 28 1.21 6.53 -1.65
C SER A 28 0.87 5.07 -1.42
N VAL A 29 0.17 4.48 -2.38
CA VAL A 29 0.04 3.02 -2.52
C VAL A 29 0.82 2.61 -3.77
N THR A 30 1.75 1.67 -3.63
CA THR A 30 2.67 1.28 -4.70
C THR A 30 2.77 -0.24 -4.84
N PRO A 31 3.02 -0.77 -6.05
CA PRO A 31 3.28 -2.19 -6.26
C PRO A 31 4.57 -2.69 -5.60
N TYR A 32 5.54 -1.78 -5.45
CA TYR A 32 6.88 -2.06 -4.92
C TYR A 32 7.13 -1.21 -3.67
N PRO A 33 7.97 -1.66 -2.72
CA PRO A 33 8.32 -0.86 -1.56
C PRO A 33 9.07 0.41 -1.97
N LEU A 34 9.16 1.40 -1.08
CA LEU A 34 9.95 2.61 -1.30
C LEU A 34 11.32 2.45 -0.63
N VAL A 35 12.37 2.94 -1.29
CA VAL A 35 13.73 2.80 -0.76
C VAL A 35 13.84 3.57 0.55
N GLY A 36 14.22 2.86 1.62
CA GLY A 36 14.41 3.42 2.95
C GLY A 36 13.15 3.49 3.82
N TRP A 37 12.02 2.94 3.36
CA TRP A 37 10.81 2.74 4.16
C TRP A 37 10.82 1.37 4.82
N GLU A 38 10.49 1.32 6.11
CA GLU A 38 10.24 0.07 6.84
C GLU A 38 8.74 -0.29 6.80
N TYR A 39 8.43 -1.48 6.28
CA TYR A 39 7.07 -1.99 6.16
C TYR A 39 6.82 -3.12 7.14
N THR A 40 5.59 -3.21 7.64
CA THR A 40 5.12 -4.30 8.50
C THR A 40 3.81 -4.91 8.00
N ASP A 41 3.41 -6.06 8.55
CA ASP A 41 2.11 -6.67 8.27
C ASP A 41 0.97 -5.85 8.91
N PRO A 42 -0.23 -5.79 8.31
CA PRO A 42 -1.38 -5.09 8.88
C PRO A 42 -1.84 -5.59 10.26
N GLY A 43 -1.44 -6.78 10.70
CA GLY A 43 -1.70 -7.32 12.03
C GLY A 43 -0.72 -6.84 13.11
N ASP A 44 0.40 -6.24 12.71
CA ASP A 44 1.46 -5.76 13.59
C ASP A 44 1.31 -4.25 13.89
N ASP A 45 2.21 -3.71 14.72
CA ASP A 45 2.25 -2.30 15.09
C ASP A 45 2.79 -1.41 13.96
N PHE A 46 1.96 -1.19 12.94
CA PHE A 46 2.30 -0.31 11.82
C PHE A 46 2.34 1.17 12.18
N GLU A 47 1.85 1.57 13.35
CA GLU A 47 1.94 2.96 13.81
C GLU A 47 3.40 3.37 14.11
N SER A 48 4.25 2.39 14.39
CA SER A 48 5.68 2.54 14.58
C SER A 48 6.51 2.30 13.30
N ALA A 49 5.87 1.97 12.17
CA ALA A 49 6.51 1.67 10.89
C ALA A 49 6.30 2.81 9.87
N ASP A 50 7.07 2.80 8.78
CA ASP A 50 6.89 3.77 7.68
C ASP A 50 5.77 3.37 6.71
N GLY A 51 5.25 2.14 6.81
CA GLY A 51 4.18 1.66 5.96
C GLY A 51 3.71 0.25 6.28
N ILE A 52 2.77 -0.23 5.46
CA ILE A 52 2.17 -1.55 5.56
C ILE A 52 2.41 -2.31 4.26
N ASN A 53 2.85 -3.57 4.37
CA ASN A 53 2.85 -4.52 3.26
C ASN A 53 1.55 -5.33 3.28
N PHE A 54 0.85 -5.39 2.15
CA PHE A 54 -0.34 -6.20 1.96
C PHE A 54 -0.11 -7.24 0.87
N VAL A 55 -0.60 -8.46 1.11
CA VAL A 55 -0.79 -9.48 0.08
C VAL A 55 -2.26 -9.47 -0.34
N CYS A 56 -2.51 -9.16 -1.61
CA CYS A 56 -3.86 -8.94 -2.14
C CYS A 56 -4.75 -10.17 -1.96
N GLY A 57 -5.78 -10.06 -1.11
CA GLY A 57 -6.73 -11.13 -0.76
C GLY A 57 -6.27 -12.10 0.34
N GLU A 58 -5.02 -12.01 0.80
CA GLU A 58 -4.44 -12.94 1.77
C GLU A 58 -4.13 -12.27 3.10
N SER A 59 -3.75 -10.98 3.09
CA SER A 59 -3.57 -10.22 4.32
C SER A 59 -4.84 -10.16 5.15
N ALA A 60 -4.70 -10.37 6.46
CA ALA A 60 -5.79 -10.39 7.42
C ALA A 60 -5.34 -9.80 8.76
N ALA A 61 -6.13 -8.87 9.30
CA ALA A 61 -5.91 -8.24 10.60
C ALA A 61 -7.27 -7.85 11.22
N ALA A 62 -7.30 -7.59 12.53
CA ALA A 62 -8.54 -7.25 13.24
C ALA A 62 -9.23 -5.99 12.70
N GLY A 63 -8.47 -5.06 12.10
CA GLY A 63 -8.96 -3.84 11.48
C GLY A 63 -9.04 -3.89 9.95
N LEU A 64 -8.73 -5.02 9.31
CA LEU A 64 -8.62 -5.14 7.85
C LEU A 64 -9.81 -5.92 7.27
N ARG A 65 -10.41 -5.39 6.21
CA ARG A 65 -11.53 -6.01 5.49
C ARG A 65 -11.37 -5.86 3.98
N TRP A 66 -11.37 -6.98 3.25
CA TRP A 66 -11.55 -6.97 1.80
C TRP A 66 -13.02 -6.70 1.45
N THR A 67 -13.29 -5.69 0.63
CA THR A 67 -14.69 -5.30 0.33
C THR A 67 -15.34 -6.19 -0.72
N GLY A 68 -14.52 -6.78 -1.59
CA GLY A 68 -14.97 -7.48 -2.80
C GLY A 68 -15.15 -6.56 -4.00
N ASP A 69 -14.95 -5.25 -3.82
CA ASP A 69 -14.98 -4.27 -4.91
C ASP A 69 -13.62 -4.22 -5.63
N GLN A 70 -13.66 -3.71 -6.85
CA GLN A 70 -12.51 -3.52 -7.72
C GLN A 70 -12.53 -2.07 -8.22
N SER A 71 -11.44 -1.35 -7.95
CA SER A 71 -11.19 -0.01 -8.46
C SER A 71 -10.83 -0.07 -9.94
N GLU A 72 -11.47 0.78 -10.74
CA GLU A 72 -11.15 1.00 -12.15
C GLU A 72 -10.30 2.27 -12.33
N ALA A 73 -9.53 2.67 -11.31
CA ALA A 73 -8.66 3.83 -11.40
C ALA A 73 -7.60 3.67 -12.51
N ASP A 74 -7.25 4.78 -13.17
CA ASP A 74 -6.35 4.78 -14.33
C ASP A 74 -4.91 4.32 -14.01
N ASP A 75 -4.53 4.32 -12.73
CA ASP A 75 -3.23 3.88 -12.22
C ASP A 75 -3.20 2.41 -11.79
N VAL A 76 -4.30 1.68 -11.98
CA VAL A 76 -4.34 0.21 -11.85
C VAL A 76 -3.72 -0.41 -13.10
N GLU A 77 -2.71 -1.27 -12.92
CA GLU A 77 -1.98 -1.91 -14.02
C GLU A 77 -2.90 -2.73 -14.94
N ASN A 78 -3.80 -3.52 -14.36
CA ASN A 78 -4.76 -4.33 -15.10
C ASN A 78 -6.08 -4.49 -14.33
N PRO A 79 -7.06 -3.59 -14.53
CA PRO A 79 -8.36 -3.68 -13.87
C PRO A 79 -9.22 -4.85 -14.36
N MET A 80 -8.81 -5.56 -15.42
CA MET A 80 -9.49 -6.78 -15.90
C MET A 80 -8.88 -8.06 -15.33
N LEU A 81 -7.85 -7.95 -14.47
CA LEU A 81 -7.25 -9.09 -13.79
C LEU A 81 -8.19 -9.63 -12.71
N ASP A 82 -8.10 -10.93 -12.42
CA ASP A 82 -8.82 -11.55 -11.31
C ASP A 82 -8.46 -10.86 -9.98
N ALA A 83 -9.50 -10.45 -9.24
CA ALA A 83 -9.40 -9.81 -7.94
C ALA A 83 -10.04 -10.70 -6.86
N PRO A 84 -9.34 -11.02 -5.76
CA PRO A 84 -7.97 -10.62 -5.43
C PRO A 84 -6.89 -11.37 -6.24
N CYS A 85 -5.74 -10.73 -6.46
CA CYS A 85 -4.67 -11.25 -7.34
C CYS A 85 -3.49 -11.94 -6.63
N GLY A 86 -3.44 -11.94 -5.30
CA GLY A 86 -2.37 -12.59 -4.50
C GLY A 86 -0.99 -11.93 -4.55
N ARG A 87 -0.87 -10.72 -5.12
CA ARG A 87 0.40 -9.99 -5.19
C ARG A 87 0.59 -9.05 -4.01
N ASP A 88 1.85 -8.82 -3.64
CA ASP A 88 2.24 -7.80 -2.68
C ASP A 88 1.95 -6.39 -3.20
N PHE A 89 1.59 -5.49 -2.29
CA PHE A 89 1.52 -4.06 -2.54
C PHE A 89 1.67 -3.31 -1.22
N TYR A 90 2.11 -2.06 -1.30
CA TYR A 90 2.65 -1.34 -0.17
C TYR A 90 1.90 -0.03 0.02
N LEU A 91 1.41 0.21 1.22
CA LEU A 91 0.94 1.53 1.65
C LEU A 91 2.06 2.21 2.41
N SER A 92 2.49 3.37 1.92
CA SER A 92 3.55 4.16 2.53
C SER A 92 2.95 5.36 3.26
N PHE A 93 3.43 5.64 4.46
CA PHE A 93 3.09 6.83 5.23
C PHE A 93 4.06 7.97 4.94
N VAL A 94 3.62 9.19 5.24
CA VAL A 94 4.48 10.38 5.19
C VAL A 94 5.50 10.32 6.33
N ARG A 95 6.78 10.33 5.97
CA ARG A 95 7.89 10.40 6.92
C ARG A 95 8.39 11.84 7.04
N PHE A 96 8.75 12.23 8.26
CA PHE A 96 9.37 13.53 8.55
C PHE A 96 10.76 13.34 9.18
N GLU A 97 11.76 14.03 8.65
CA GLU A 97 13.11 14.12 9.21
C GLU A 97 13.48 15.59 9.39
N ASP A 98 13.94 15.97 10.60
CA ASP A 98 14.26 17.36 10.96
C ASP A 98 13.12 18.37 10.68
N GLY A 99 11.86 17.92 10.71
CA GLY A 99 10.68 18.73 10.41
C GLY A 99 10.43 18.95 8.92
N GLN A 100 11.16 18.26 8.04
CA GLN A 100 10.95 18.23 6.60
C GLN A 100 10.37 16.88 6.17
N GLU A 101 9.39 16.90 5.28
CA GLU A 101 8.88 15.68 4.67
C GLU A 101 9.96 15.03 3.81
N VAL A 102 10.16 13.73 3.98
CA VAL A 102 11.11 12.95 3.17
C VAL A 102 10.41 12.52 1.90
N GLU A 103 10.98 12.92 0.75
CA GLU A 103 10.56 12.42 -0.54
C GLU A 103 11.15 11.03 -0.80
N PRO A 104 10.31 10.01 -1.00
CA PRO A 104 10.77 8.66 -1.28
C PRO A 104 11.36 8.59 -2.68
N VAL A 105 12.42 7.81 -2.83
CA VAL A 105 12.91 7.41 -4.14
C VAL A 105 12.25 6.05 -4.44
N PRO A 106 11.40 5.94 -5.49
CA PRO A 106 10.90 4.63 -5.89
C PRO A 106 12.08 3.77 -6.32
N GLU A 107 12.08 2.50 -5.90
CA GLU A 107 13.02 1.52 -6.44
C GLU A 107 12.78 1.39 -7.93
N THR A 108 13.75 1.85 -8.71
CA THR A 108 13.77 1.67 -10.15
C THR A 108 14.51 0.37 -10.40
N GLU A 109 13.78 -0.73 -10.60
CA GLU A 109 14.36 -1.86 -11.33
C GLU A 109 14.62 -1.39 -12.77
N TYR A 110 15.85 -0.95 -13.03
CA TYR A 110 16.31 -0.64 -14.38
C TYR A 110 16.40 -1.94 -15.17
N VAL A 111 15.46 -2.16 -16.10
CA VAL A 111 15.56 -3.23 -17.09
C VAL A 111 16.43 -2.74 -18.24
N ASP A 112 17.61 -3.32 -18.42
CA ASP A 112 18.44 -3.08 -19.60
C ASP A 112 17.78 -3.77 -20.81
N ILE A 113 17.08 -2.99 -21.63
CA ILE A 113 16.58 -3.43 -22.93
C ILE A 113 17.73 -3.32 -23.92
N GLY A 114 18.62 -4.31 -23.90
CA GLY A 114 19.81 -4.35 -24.75
C GLY A 114 19.46 -4.09 -26.22
N LEU A 115 19.96 -2.98 -26.76
CA LEU A 115 19.87 -2.59 -28.17
C LEU A 115 20.86 -3.37 -29.05
#